data_AF-A0AAD9UK53-F1
#
_entry.id   AF-A0AAD9UK53-F1
#
_cell.length_a   1.000
_cell.length_b   1.000
_cell.length_c   1.000
_cell.angle_alpha   90.00
_cell.angle_beta   90.00
_cell.angle_gamma   90.00
#
_symmetry.space_group_name_H-M   'P 1'
#
loop_
_entity.id
_entity.type
_entity.pdbx_description
1 polymer ?
#
loop_
_entity_poly.entity_id
_entity_poly.type
_entity_poly.pdbx_seq_one_letter_code
_entity_poly.pdbx_strand_id
1 'polypeptide(L)'
;MQFHRISVTSACLLLVALDICLGTQCEDLGGRWYNQLGSVLVLHHSQDGELTGTYETQVEQKHGSAGNAHSHIVVGAAPYNKPASVFGFAVMFNSGGSTCAWTGQCHICNGEETLMTSWLLRSRVTTCIDKWKSTLIGQDTFTRGRPDNSPTYNVRIVPQMKRDTSQVLKNAHRITKRDASGGPPIDGCNIHGYWYNYLGSQVILHRNEDNSVRGKYHTVVEKAEGASGSRGHSAVYGITNWDQVNSTLAMFVVWNEGESITGWVGQCHMCNKTEVLETTWLLRSKVKTCNENWMSTHHGENSFLRDEHTKGPGRQFVVEIAGRVGEVLVNGARITVSLHSVLVVTTTVMTVFCHSLW
;
A
#
# COMPACT_ATOMS: atom_id res chain seq x y z
N MET A 1 -28.51 -66.12 15.33
CA MET A 1 -28.34 -64.69 15.70
C MET A 1 -26.87 -64.46 15.99
N GLN A 2 -26.12 -63.89 15.04
CA GLN A 2 -24.70 -63.58 15.19
C GLN A 2 -24.58 -62.11 15.61
N PHE A 3 -24.09 -61.85 16.82
CA PHE A 3 -23.74 -60.50 17.26
C PHE A 3 -22.29 -60.21 16.87
N HIS A 4 -22.09 -59.30 15.92
CA HIS A 4 -20.77 -58.73 15.63
C HIS A 4 -20.40 -57.73 16.72
N ARG A 5 -19.34 -58.05 17.48
CA ARG A 5 -18.66 -57.11 18.36
C ARG A 5 -17.84 -56.16 17.49
N ILE A 6 -18.33 -54.93 17.32
CA ILE A 6 -17.54 -53.84 16.75
C ILE A 6 -16.49 -53.47 17.81
N SER A 7 -15.21 -53.69 17.47
CA SER A 7 -14.07 -53.38 18.35
C SER A 7 -13.96 -51.86 18.53
N VAL A 8 -13.99 -51.40 19.78
CA VAL A 8 -13.89 -49.99 20.19
C VAL A 8 -12.59 -49.33 19.69
N THR A 9 -11.56 -50.11 19.37
CA THR A 9 -10.29 -49.62 18.81
C THR A 9 -10.39 -49.11 17.37
N SER A 10 -11.37 -49.60 16.58
CA SER A 10 -11.56 -49.19 15.18
C SER A 10 -12.26 -47.83 15.06
N ALA A 11 -13.06 -47.45 16.06
CA ALA A 11 -13.75 -46.16 16.08
C ALA A 11 -12.81 -44.97 16.41
N CYS A 12 -11.78 -45.18 17.23
CA CYS A 12 -10.80 -44.14 17.55
C CYS A 12 -9.87 -43.82 16.37
N LEU A 13 -9.48 -44.82 15.57
CA LEU A 13 -8.66 -44.59 14.37
C LEU A 13 -9.43 -43.92 13.23
N LEU A 14 -10.76 -44.09 13.16
CA LEU A 14 -11.61 -43.37 12.21
C LEU A 14 -11.88 -41.91 12.62
N LEU A 15 -11.84 -41.60 13.92
CA LEU A 15 -12.03 -40.23 14.42
C LEU A 15 -10.77 -39.36 14.30
N VAL A 16 -9.57 -39.96 14.32
CA VAL A 16 -8.29 -39.22 14.17
C VAL A 16 -7.93 -38.98 12.68
N ALA A 17 -8.58 -39.69 11.74
CA ALA A 17 -8.33 -39.54 10.30
C ALA A 17 -9.28 -38.54 9.60
N LEU A 18 -10.26 -37.94 10.30
CA LEU A 18 -11.12 -36.89 9.75
C LEU A 18 -10.64 -35.46 10.08
N ASP A 19 -9.55 -35.31 10.83
CA ASP A 19 -8.96 -34.00 11.15
C ASP A 19 -7.85 -33.56 10.17
N ILE A 20 -7.73 -34.22 9.01
CA ILE A 20 -6.77 -33.84 7.97
C ILE A 20 -7.51 -33.56 6.65
N CYS A 21 -8.38 -32.54 6.63
CA CYS A 21 -8.74 -31.82 5.40
C CYS A 21 -9.53 -30.51 5.62
N LEU A 22 -9.51 -29.93 6.81
CA LEU A 22 -9.95 -28.55 7.01
C LEU A 22 -8.69 -27.71 7.11
N GLY A 23 -8.10 -27.39 5.96
CA GLY A 23 -7.13 -26.31 5.88
C GLY A 23 -7.74 -25.12 6.62
N THR A 24 -7.04 -24.66 7.63
CA THR A 24 -7.32 -23.53 8.49
C THR A 24 -7.60 -22.31 7.61
N GLN A 25 -8.89 -22.07 7.38
CA GLN A 25 -9.37 -21.11 6.42
C GLN A 25 -9.00 -19.68 6.89
N CYS A 26 -8.54 -18.83 5.97
CA CYS A 26 -7.94 -17.50 6.16
C CYS A 26 -6.55 -17.47 6.82
N GLU A 27 -5.78 -18.55 6.78
CA GLU A 27 -4.35 -18.53 7.13
C GLU A 27 -3.45 -17.97 6.02
N ASP A 28 -3.79 -18.24 4.76
CA ASP A 28 -3.00 -17.82 3.60
C ASP A 28 -3.85 -17.02 2.60
N LEU A 29 -3.43 -15.79 2.32
CA LEU A 29 -4.03 -14.95 1.29
C LEU A 29 -3.62 -15.38 -0.13
N GLY A 30 -2.57 -16.19 -0.24
CA GLY A 30 -2.05 -16.73 -1.49
C GLY A 30 -3.08 -17.53 -2.29
N GLY A 31 -2.88 -17.58 -3.60
CA GLY A 31 -3.73 -18.31 -4.52
C GLY A 31 -4.73 -17.42 -5.28
N ARG A 32 -5.74 -18.07 -5.86
CA ARG A 32 -6.71 -17.44 -6.76
C ARG A 32 -7.98 -17.05 -6.02
N TRP A 33 -8.54 -15.90 -6.42
CA TRP A 33 -9.72 -15.28 -5.87
C TRP A 33 -10.58 -14.69 -7.00
N TYR A 34 -11.89 -14.71 -6.84
CA TYR A 34 -12.86 -14.18 -7.81
C TYR A 34 -13.77 -13.17 -7.13
N ASN A 35 -13.97 -11.99 -7.71
CA ASN A 35 -14.97 -11.06 -7.19
C ASN A 35 -16.36 -11.29 -7.77
N GLN A 36 -17.36 -10.60 -7.21
CA GLN A 36 -18.75 -10.64 -7.66
C GLN A 36 -18.97 -10.21 -9.12
N LEU A 37 -17.99 -9.51 -9.73
CA LEU A 37 -18.02 -9.10 -11.13
C LEU A 37 -17.34 -10.11 -12.07
N GLY A 38 -16.81 -11.22 -11.52
CA GLY A 38 -16.06 -12.24 -12.26
C GLY A 38 -14.59 -11.90 -12.50
N SER A 39 -14.09 -10.79 -11.95
CA SER A 39 -12.67 -10.42 -12.02
C SER A 39 -11.84 -11.40 -11.21
N VAL A 40 -10.60 -11.63 -11.64
CA VAL A 40 -9.73 -12.67 -11.10
C VAL A 40 -8.50 -12.03 -10.48
N LEU A 41 -8.25 -12.33 -9.21
CA LEU A 41 -7.07 -11.93 -8.47
C LEU A 41 -6.25 -13.19 -8.17
N VAL A 42 -4.95 -13.14 -8.44
CA VAL A 42 -3.99 -14.17 -8.03
C VAL A 42 -2.97 -13.50 -7.13
N LEU A 43 -2.80 -14.02 -5.92
CA LEU A 43 -1.86 -13.49 -4.92
C LEU A 43 -0.75 -14.48 -4.60
N HIS A 44 0.42 -13.93 -4.34
CA HIS A 44 1.55 -14.57 -3.69
C HIS A 44 1.89 -13.75 -2.44
N HIS A 45 1.95 -14.40 -1.29
CA HIS A 45 2.27 -13.77 -0.01
C HIS A 45 3.67 -14.18 0.42
N SER A 46 4.59 -13.22 0.44
CA SER A 46 5.97 -13.45 0.87
C SER A 46 6.13 -13.25 2.38
N GLN A 47 7.21 -13.84 2.93
CA GLN A 47 7.48 -13.86 4.37
C GLN A 47 7.76 -12.48 4.96
N ASP A 48 8.17 -11.52 4.14
CA ASP A 48 8.40 -10.12 4.50
C ASP A 48 7.09 -9.29 4.49
N GLY A 49 5.96 -9.94 4.26
CA GLY A 49 4.63 -9.34 4.29
C GLY A 49 4.24 -8.60 3.01
N GLU A 50 5.01 -8.73 1.93
CA GLU A 50 4.60 -8.23 0.63
C GLU A 50 3.56 -9.16 -0.01
N LEU A 51 2.58 -8.54 -0.69
CA LEU A 51 1.67 -9.23 -1.59
C LEU A 51 2.05 -8.89 -3.03
N THR A 52 2.26 -9.91 -3.85
CA THR A 52 2.47 -9.75 -5.29
C THR A 52 1.48 -10.60 -6.07
N GLY A 53 1.38 -10.39 -7.38
CA GLY A 53 0.61 -11.27 -8.24
C GLY A 53 -0.03 -10.54 -9.40
N THR A 54 -1.22 -11.00 -9.81
CA THR A 54 -1.90 -10.48 -10.99
C THR A 54 -3.40 -10.27 -10.79
N TYR A 55 -3.95 -9.31 -11.53
CA TYR A 55 -5.37 -8.99 -11.55
C TYR A 55 -5.91 -8.89 -12.98
N GLU A 56 -7.01 -9.57 -13.24
CA GLU A 56 -7.72 -9.58 -14.52
C GLU A 56 -9.14 -9.03 -14.30
N THR A 57 -9.39 -7.82 -14.79
CA THR A 57 -10.71 -7.18 -14.65
C THR A 57 -11.69 -7.71 -15.69
N GLN A 58 -12.95 -7.95 -15.30
CA GLN A 58 -14.06 -8.22 -16.23
C GLN A 58 -14.86 -6.97 -16.59
N VAL A 59 -14.54 -5.83 -15.98
CA VAL A 59 -15.26 -4.58 -16.18
C VAL A 59 -14.32 -3.43 -16.45
N GLU A 60 -14.80 -2.49 -17.26
CA GLU A 60 -14.15 -1.20 -17.49
C GLU A 60 -15.22 -0.15 -17.78
N GLN A 61 -14.98 1.10 -17.37
CA GLN A 61 -15.95 2.19 -17.57
C GLN A 61 -16.16 2.50 -19.06
N LYS A 62 -15.07 2.43 -19.83
CA LYS A 62 -15.07 2.61 -21.28
C LYS A 62 -14.14 1.56 -21.88
N HIS A 63 -14.50 1.07 -23.06
CA HIS A 63 -13.72 0.04 -23.72
C HIS A 63 -12.24 0.41 -23.90
N GLY A 64 -11.33 -0.46 -23.47
CA GLY A 64 -9.88 -0.28 -23.48
C GLY A 64 -9.30 0.58 -22.35
N SER A 65 -10.10 0.98 -21.35
CA SER A 65 -9.62 1.84 -20.25
C SER A 65 -8.76 1.08 -19.24
N ALA A 66 -8.95 -0.24 -19.11
CA ALA A 66 -8.02 -1.08 -18.35
C ALA A 66 -6.64 -1.16 -19.03
N GLY A 67 -6.58 -0.89 -20.33
CA GLY A 67 -5.42 -1.06 -21.19
C GLY A 67 -5.57 -2.30 -22.08
N ASN A 68 -4.54 -2.58 -22.88
CA ASN A 68 -4.53 -3.73 -23.80
C ASN A 68 -4.01 -5.03 -23.12
N ALA A 69 -3.50 -4.92 -21.90
CA ALA A 69 -3.05 -6.07 -21.15
C ALA A 69 -4.26 -6.82 -20.60
N HIS A 70 -4.24 -8.14 -20.71
CA HIS A 70 -5.29 -9.00 -20.14
C HIS A 70 -5.13 -9.17 -18.62
N SER A 71 -3.94 -8.86 -18.09
CA SER A 71 -3.55 -9.06 -16.70
C SER A 71 -2.63 -7.94 -16.24
N HIS A 72 -2.82 -7.49 -15.00
CA HIS A 72 -2.11 -6.35 -14.40
C HIS A 72 -1.36 -6.77 -13.15
N ILE A 73 -0.19 -6.18 -12.91
CA ILE A 73 0.63 -6.48 -11.73
C ILE A 73 -0.10 -5.99 -10.47
N VAL A 74 -0.07 -6.83 -9.44
CA VAL A 74 -0.54 -6.54 -8.09
C VAL A 74 0.66 -6.31 -7.17
N VAL A 75 0.60 -5.26 -6.36
CA VAL A 75 1.52 -5.03 -5.23
C VAL A 75 0.69 -4.65 -4.01
N GLY A 76 1.03 -5.20 -2.85
CA GLY A 76 0.32 -4.97 -1.61
C GLY A 76 1.11 -5.34 -0.36
N ALA A 77 0.43 -5.31 0.77
CA ALA A 77 0.99 -5.66 2.05
C ALA A 77 -0.03 -6.39 2.93
N ALA A 78 0.45 -7.41 3.64
CA ALA A 78 -0.24 -8.10 4.71
C ALA A 78 0.80 -8.70 5.66
N PRO A 79 0.62 -8.66 6.98
CA PRO A 79 1.54 -9.34 7.87
C PRO A 79 1.57 -10.85 7.58
N TYR A 80 2.77 -11.42 7.51
CA TYR A 80 2.97 -12.85 7.29
C TYR A 80 2.71 -13.66 8.57
N ASN A 81 2.15 -14.87 8.43
CA ASN A 81 1.80 -15.75 9.56
C ASN A 81 0.93 -15.07 10.63
N LYS A 82 0.02 -14.17 10.23
CA LYS A 82 -0.97 -13.54 11.09
C LYS A 82 -2.37 -13.79 10.52
N PRO A 83 -2.98 -14.95 10.79
CA PRO A 83 -4.29 -15.30 10.25
C PRO A 83 -5.34 -14.21 10.56
N ALA A 84 -6.24 -14.00 9.61
CA ALA A 84 -7.27 -12.97 9.69
C ALA A 84 -6.76 -11.53 9.94
N SER A 85 -5.48 -11.23 9.71
CA SER A 85 -4.99 -9.86 9.66
C SER A 85 -5.62 -9.10 8.50
N VAL A 86 -5.68 -7.78 8.63
CA VAL A 86 -6.05 -6.94 7.49
C VAL A 86 -4.94 -6.92 6.44
N PHE A 87 -5.32 -6.63 5.21
CA PHE A 87 -4.41 -6.54 4.07
C PHE A 87 -4.82 -5.40 3.13
N GLY A 88 -3.93 -5.07 2.21
CA GLY A 88 -4.23 -4.16 1.11
C GLY A 88 -3.38 -4.47 -0.10
N PHE A 89 -3.94 -4.23 -1.28
CA PHE A 89 -3.24 -4.44 -2.54
C PHE A 89 -3.72 -3.42 -3.57
N ALA A 90 -2.87 -3.13 -4.55
CA ALA A 90 -3.18 -2.21 -5.62
C ALA A 90 -2.89 -2.81 -6.98
N VAL A 91 -3.66 -2.32 -7.95
CA VAL A 91 -3.52 -2.64 -9.38
C VAL A 91 -3.40 -1.34 -10.14
N MET A 92 -2.38 -1.26 -11.00
CA MET A 92 -2.19 -0.13 -11.90
C MET A 92 -2.68 -0.47 -13.31
N PHE A 93 -3.60 0.32 -13.83
CA PHE A 93 -4.19 0.16 -15.15
C PHE A 93 -3.58 1.13 -16.16
N ASN A 94 -3.59 0.73 -17.43
CA ASN A 94 -3.15 1.56 -18.56
C ASN A 94 -1.84 2.32 -18.31
N SER A 95 -0.81 1.62 -17.82
CA SER A 95 0.51 2.21 -17.52
C SER A 95 0.42 3.44 -16.58
N GLY A 96 -0.44 3.41 -15.57
CA GLY A 96 -0.61 4.50 -14.61
C GLY A 96 -1.62 5.56 -15.03
N GLY A 97 -2.49 5.23 -16.00
CA GLY A 97 -3.66 6.05 -16.33
C GLY A 97 -4.71 6.01 -15.22
N SER A 98 -4.76 4.92 -14.45
CA SER A 98 -5.46 4.84 -13.18
C SER A 98 -4.83 3.79 -12.28
N THR A 99 -5.05 3.91 -10.97
CA THR A 99 -4.64 2.93 -9.96
C THR A 99 -5.81 2.67 -9.04
N CYS A 100 -6.11 1.40 -8.76
CA CYS A 100 -7.08 1.01 -7.77
C CYS A 100 -6.39 0.37 -6.57
N ALA A 101 -6.76 0.78 -5.37
CA ALA A 101 -6.25 0.25 -4.11
C ALA A 101 -7.39 -0.34 -3.30
N TRP A 102 -7.27 -1.62 -2.94
CA TRP A 102 -8.18 -2.34 -2.06
C TRP A 102 -7.58 -2.43 -0.66
N THR A 103 -8.41 -2.29 0.36
CA THR A 103 -8.09 -2.64 1.75
C THR A 103 -9.19 -3.55 2.27
N GLY A 104 -8.82 -4.57 3.05
CA GLY A 104 -9.78 -5.57 3.50
C GLY A 104 -9.25 -6.53 4.54
N GLN A 105 -10.05 -7.57 4.80
CA GLN A 105 -9.72 -8.65 5.71
C GLN A 105 -10.33 -9.96 5.18
N CYS A 106 -9.63 -11.07 5.38
CA CYS A 106 -10.15 -12.40 5.09
C CYS A 106 -11.02 -12.86 6.26
N HIS A 107 -12.22 -13.32 5.96
CA HIS A 107 -13.13 -13.94 6.91
C HIS A 107 -13.71 -15.22 6.35
N ILE A 108 -14.20 -16.08 7.25
CA ILE A 108 -15.05 -17.21 6.88
C ILE A 108 -16.50 -16.75 7.02
N CYS A 109 -17.14 -16.55 5.88
CA CYS A 109 -18.54 -16.15 5.82
C CYS A 109 -19.33 -17.29 5.17
N ASN A 110 -20.36 -17.79 5.86
CA ASN A 110 -21.18 -18.93 5.41
C ASN A 110 -20.36 -20.19 5.06
N GLY A 111 -19.25 -20.43 5.76
CA GLY A 111 -18.37 -21.59 5.54
C GLY A 111 -17.37 -21.43 4.39
N GLU A 112 -17.31 -20.26 3.75
CA GLU A 112 -16.40 -19.96 2.64
C GLU A 112 -15.42 -18.85 3.01
N GLU A 113 -14.16 -19.01 2.58
CA GLU A 113 -13.17 -17.94 2.61
C GLU A 113 -13.60 -16.76 1.75
N THR A 114 -13.70 -15.60 2.39
CA THR A 114 -14.22 -14.37 1.80
C THR A 114 -13.28 -13.21 2.11
N LEU A 115 -12.70 -12.60 1.08
CA LEU A 115 -12.03 -11.31 1.19
C LEU A 115 -13.08 -10.20 1.12
N MET A 116 -13.36 -9.57 2.24
CA MET A 116 -14.25 -8.41 2.28
C MET A 116 -13.41 -7.14 2.14
N THR A 117 -13.61 -6.41 1.04
CA THR A 117 -12.76 -5.28 0.69
C THR A 117 -13.55 -4.01 0.38
N SER A 118 -12.92 -2.87 0.61
CA SER A 118 -13.33 -1.58 0.05
C SER A 118 -12.19 -1.04 -0.79
N TRP A 119 -12.51 -0.34 -1.87
CA TRP A 119 -11.53 0.13 -2.83
C TRP A 119 -11.69 1.60 -3.18
N LEU A 120 -10.56 2.21 -3.56
CA LEU A 120 -10.50 3.51 -4.18
C LEU A 120 -9.83 3.39 -5.54
N LEU A 121 -10.46 3.91 -6.59
CA LEU A 121 -9.91 3.97 -7.95
C LEU A 121 -9.59 5.41 -8.30
N ARG A 122 -8.30 5.73 -8.38
CA ARG A 122 -7.80 7.04 -8.80
C ARG A 122 -7.55 7.04 -10.31
N SER A 123 -8.21 7.96 -11.01
CA SER A 123 -7.89 8.31 -12.39
C SER A 123 -6.83 9.41 -12.44
N ARG A 124 -5.96 9.32 -13.44
CA ARG A 124 -5.00 10.38 -13.73
C ARG A 124 -5.73 11.64 -14.16
N VAL A 125 -5.37 12.78 -13.59
CA VAL A 125 -5.83 14.11 -14.03
C VAL A 125 -4.65 14.96 -14.49
N THR A 126 -4.93 15.96 -15.32
CA THR A 126 -3.91 16.85 -15.90
C THR A 126 -3.68 18.08 -15.05
N THR A 127 -4.69 18.55 -14.33
CA THR A 127 -4.61 19.76 -13.50
C THR A 127 -4.96 19.47 -12.05
N CYS A 128 -4.43 20.28 -11.13
CA CYS A 128 -4.76 20.17 -9.72
C CYS A 128 -6.22 20.52 -9.41
N ILE A 129 -6.88 21.27 -10.29
CA ILE A 129 -8.30 21.61 -10.17
C ILE A 129 -9.16 20.38 -10.43
N ASP A 130 -8.81 19.55 -11.42
CA ASP A 130 -9.58 18.36 -11.78
C ASP A 130 -9.55 17.24 -10.73
N LYS A 131 -8.83 17.41 -9.62
CA LYS A 131 -8.69 16.37 -8.59
C LYS A 131 -10.02 15.96 -7.95
N TRP A 132 -11.00 16.86 -7.86
CA TRP A 132 -12.27 16.60 -7.17
C TRP A 132 -13.07 15.43 -7.76
N LYS A 133 -12.89 15.13 -9.07
CA LYS A 133 -13.60 14.06 -9.79
C LYS A 133 -12.75 12.81 -10.03
N SER A 134 -11.56 12.76 -9.44
CA SER A 134 -10.54 11.79 -9.86
C SER A 134 -10.60 10.46 -9.11
N THR A 135 -11.34 10.36 -8.01
CA THR A 135 -11.36 9.16 -7.16
C THR A 135 -12.77 8.58 -7.08
N LEU A 136 -12.93 7.32 -7.48
CA LEU A 136 -14.13 6.53 -7.24
C LEU A 136 -13.93 5.64 -6.00
N ILE A 137 -15.03 5.25 -5.36
CA ILE A 137 -15.05 4.36 -4.20
C ILE A 137 -16.05 3.23 -4.42
N GLY A 138 -15.75 2.04 -3.91
CA GLY A 138 -16.67 0.91 -3.92
C GLY A 138 -16.22 -0.22 -3.01
N GLN A 139 -16.88 -1.37 -3.18
CA GLN A 139 -16.59 -2.58 -2.43
C GLN A 139 -16.56 -3.77 -3.37
N ASP A 140 -15.65 -4.69 -3.08
CA ASP A 140 -15.59 -5.99 -3.73
C ASP A 140 -15.52 -7.09 -2.67
N THR A 141 -16.18 -8.19 -2.97
CA THR A 141 -16.11 -9.42 -2.18
C THR A 141 -15.45 -10.45 -3.04
N PHE A 142 -14.31 -11.00 -2.59
CA PHE A 142 -13.64 -12.08 -3.31
C PHE A 142 -13.79 -13.42 -2.61
N THR A 143 -14.04 -14.46 -3.39
CA THR A 143 -14.21 -15.84 -2.96
C THR A 143 -13.25 -16.76 -3.70
N ARG A 144 -13.02 -17.97 -3.19
CA ARG A 144 -12.19 -18.97 -3.88
C ARG A 144 -12.89 -19.54 -5.11
N GLY A 145 -14.21 -19.72 -5.02
CA GLY A 145 -15.05 -20.13 -6.14
C GLY A 145 -15.43 -18.94 -7.03
N ARG A 146 -15.52 -19.17 -8.34
CA ARG A 146 -16.12 -18.20 -9.26
C ARG A 146 -17.63 -18.13 -9.00
N PRO A 147 -18.24 -16.94 -8.86
CA PRO A 147 -19.69 -16.84 -8.72
C PRO A 147 -20.43 -17.33 -9.97
N ASP A 148 -21.43 -18.19 -9.79
CA ASP A 148 -22.27 -18.75 -10.87
C ASP A 148 -22.97 -17.66 -11.70
N ASN A 149 -23.33 -16.54 -11.06
CA ASN A 149 -24.00 -15.40 -11.70
C ASN A 149 -23.02 -14.31 -12.17
N SER A 150 -21.72 -14.58 -12.20
CA SER A 150 -20.76 -13.59 -12.72
C SER A 150 -21.08 -13.29 -14.20
N PRO A 151 -21.17 -12.02 -14.61
CA PRO A 151 -21.42 -11.68 -16.01
C PRO A 151 -20.37 -12.36 -16.88
N THR A 152 -20.81 -13.19 -17.84
CA THR A 152 -19.93 -13.69 -18.89
C THR A 152 -19.65 -12.53 -19.83
N TYR A 153 -18.63 -11.72 -19.52
CA TYR A 153 -18.18 -10.71 -20.46
C TYR A 153 -17.54 -11.43 -21.64
N ASN A 154 -18.28 -11.55 -22.74
CA ASN A 154 -17.74 -12.03 -23.99
C ASN A 154 -16.66 -11.04 -24.42
N VAL A 155 -15.39 -11.40 -24.23
CA VAL A 155 -14.26 -10.71 -24.82
C VAL A 155 -14.48 -10.76 -26.34
N ARG A 156 -15.05 -9.70 -26.91
CA ARG A 156 -14.93 -9.46 -28.34
C ARG A 156 -13.45 -9.20 -28.55
N ILE A 157 -12.74 -10.21 -29.03
CA ILE A 157 -11.39 -10.05 -29.58
C ILE A 157 -11.53 -9.00 -30.68
N VAL A 158 -11.16 -7.77 -30.37
CA VAL A 158 -10.98 -6.74 -31.39
C VAL A 158 -9.75 -7.19 -32.20
N PRO A 159 -9.86 -7.34 -33.53
CA PRO A 159 -8.70 -7.71 -34.35
C PRO A 159 -7.56 -6.76 -34.04
N GLN A 160 -6.37 -7.30 -33.73
CA GLN A 160 -5.18 -6.49 -33.51
C GLN A 160 -4.99 -5.56 -34.70
N MET A 161 -5.21 -4.26 -34.48
CA MET A 161 -4.87 -3.24 -35.45
C MET A 161 -3.35 -3.23 -35.56
N LYS A 162 -2.83 -3.71 -36.70
CA LYS A 162 -1.39 -3.63 -37.02
C LYS A 162 -0.97 -2.18 -36.92
N ARG A 163 -0.28 -1.84 -35.84
CA ARG A 163 0.29 -0.51 -35.64
C ARG A 163 1.52 -0.39 -36.52
N ASP A 164 1.48 0.52 -37.49
CA ASP A 164 2.67 0.95 -38.22
C ASP A 164 3.64 1.61 -37.24
N THR A 165 4.74 0.91 -36.95
CA THR A 165 5.79 1.29 -36.00
C THR A 165 6.71 2.39 -36.54
N SER A 166 6.52 2.83 -37.79
CA SER A 166 7.37 3.83 -38.45
C SER A 166 7.09 5.28 -37.98
N GLN A 167 5.88 5.59 -37.52
CA GLN A 167 5.51 6.98 -37.16
C GLN A 167 5.83 7.34 -35.68
N VAL A 168 5.81 6.39 -34.75
CA VAL A 168 6.03 6.66 -33.31
C VAL A 168 7.50 6.92 -33.00
N LEU A 169 8.43 6.28 -33.73
CA LEU A 169 9.87 6.44 -33.52
C LEU A 169 10.41 7.80 -34.02
N LYS A 170 9.68 8.51 -34.88
CA LYS A 170 10.13 9.82 -35.41
C LYS A 170 9.83 11.00 -34.47
N ASN A 171 8.88 10.83 -33.55
CA ASN A 171 8.51 11.88 -32.58
C ASN A 171 9.19 11.71 -31.21
N ALA A 172 9.85 10.57 -30.97
CA ALA A 172 10.58 10.30 -29.72
C ALA A 172 11.96 11.00 -29.64
N HIS A 173 12.41 11.65 -30.71
CA HIS A 173 13.74 12.25 -30.78
C HIS A 173 13.80 13.73 -30.34
N ARG A 174 12.82 14.16 -29.54
CA ARG A 174 12.77 15.56 -29.06
C ARG A 174 12.17 15.67 -27.66
N ILE A 175 12.77 15.02 -26.65
CA ILE A 175 12.63 15.42 -25.24
C ILE A 175 13.88 14.94 -24.46
N THR A 176 14.65 15.96 -24.05
CA THR A 176 15.50 16.11 -22.85
C THR A 176 16.76 15.24 -22.63
N LYS A 177 17.84 15.99 -22.38
CA LYS A 177 19.15 15.55 -21.87
C LYS A 177 18.97 14.72 -20.59
N ARG A 178 19.60 13.55 -20.56
CA ARG A 178 19.79 12.73 -19.37
C ARG A 178 20.73 13.46 -18.42
N ASP A 179 20.28 13.69 -17.19
CA ASP A 179 21.19 14.06 -16.10
C ASP A 179 21.98 12.81 -15.66
N ALA A 180 23.17 12.99 -15.10
CA ALA A 180 24.17 11.95 -14.82
C ALA A 180 23.77 10.98 -13.69
N SER A 181 22.49 10.96 -13.28
CA SER A 181 21.90 10.10 -12.24
C SER A 181 20.97 9.01 -12.79
N GLY A 182 20.81 8.90 -14.13
CA GLY A 182 20.07 7.79 -14.75
C GLY A 182 18.55 7.83 -14.60
N GLY A 183 17.97 8.85 -13.95
CA GLY A 183 16.52 9.02 -13.82
C GLY A 183 15.84 9.74 -15.00
N PRO A 184 14.51 9.60 -15.16
CA PRO A 184 13.76 10.33 -16.17
C PRO A 184 13.78 11.86 -15.96
N PRO A 185 13.51 12.66 -17.00
CA PRO A 185 13.73 14.11 -17.02
C PRO A 185 12.92 14.88 -15.96
N ILE A 186 13.54 15.91 -15.36
CA ILE A 186 13.11 16.68 -14.19
C ILE A 186 12.06 17.77 -14.52
N ASP A 187 11.09 17.49 -15.39
CA ASP A 187 9.94 18.38 -15.68
C ASP A 187 8.60 17.80 -15.17
N GLY A 188 8.64 17.03 -14.08
CA GLY A 188 7.47 16.38 -13.49
C GLY A 188 7.59 16.16 -11.98
N CYS A 189 6.47 15.81 -11.34
CA CYS A 189 6.43 15.55 -9.91
C CYS A 189 7.13 14.20 -9.59
N ASN A 190 8.18 14.25 -8.77
CA ASN A 190 8.97 13.09 -8.39
C ASN A 190 8.48 12.55 -7.04
N ILE A 191 7.94 11.34 -6.98
CA ILE A 191 7.46 10.82 -5.68
C ILE A 191 8.58 10.45 -4.70
N HIS A 192 9.84 10.35 -5.14
CA HIS A 192 10.96 9.96 -4.28
C HIS A 192 11.24 11.01 -3.18
N GLY A 193 11.65 10.55 -2.00
CA GLY A 193 12.11 11.39 -0.89
C GLY A 193 11.04 11.63 0.19
N TYR A 194 11.16 12.76 0.86
CA TYR A 194 10.36 13.11 2.03
C TYR A 194 9.09 13.86 1.64
N TRP A 195 8.02 13.59 2.39
CA TRP A 195 6.70 14.17 2.22
C TRP A 195 6.03 14.32 3.59
N TYR A 196 5.32 15.44 3.80
CA TYR A 196 4.66 15.77 5.06
C TYR A 196 3.21 16.14 4.80
N ASN A 197 2.29 15.63 5.62
CA ASN A 197 0.90 16.08 5.60
C ASN A 197 0.65 17.20 6.62
N TYR A 198 -0.52 17.82 6.54
CA TYR A 198 -0.91 18.92 7.42
C TYR A 198 -1.02 18.53 8.91
N LEU A 199 -1.18 17.23 9.20
CA LEU A 199 -1.22 16.71 10.56
C LEU A 199 0.17 16.67 11.19
N GLY A 200 1.24 16.72 10.40
CA GLY A 200 2.63 16.57 10.84
C GLY A 200 3.19 15.15 10.64
N SER A 201 2.43 14.24 10.05
CA SER A 201 2.94 12.90 9.69
C SER A 201 3.89 13.00 8.50
N GLN A 202 4.90 12.13 8.49
CA GLN A 202 5.93 12.06 7.44
C GLN A 202 5.85 10.72 6.70
N VAL A 203 6.03 10.76 5.38
CA VAL A 203 6.29 9.57 4.59
C VAL A 203 7.58 9.76 3.78
N ILE A 204 8.41 8.72 3.78
CA ILE A 204 9.67 8.64 3.02
C ILE A 204 9.46 7.59 1.95
N LEU A 205 9.54 7.99 0.67
CA LEU A 205 9.25 7.12 -0.47
C LEU A 205 10.49 6.88 -1.31
N HIS A 206 10.71 5.62 -1.65
CA HIS A 206 11.72 5.13 -2.57
C HIS A 206 11.01 4.41 -3.71
N ARG A 207 11.05 5.00 -4.91
CA ARG A 207 10.56 4.35 -6.13
C ARG A 207 11.67 3.50 -6.75
N ASN A 208 11.30 2.33 -7.23
CA ASN A 208 12.21 1.37 -7.88
C ASN A 208 11.87 1.26 -9.37
N GLU A 209 12.82 0.74 -10.15
CA GLU A 209 12.67 0.55 -11.61
C GLU A 209 11.59 -0.48 -11.97
N ASP A 210 11.27 -1.40 -11.05
CA ASP A 210 10.23 -2.42 -11.20
C ASP A 210 8.81 -1.92 -10.91
N ASN A 211 8.63 -0.58 -10.86
CA ASN A 211 7.37 0.09 -10.50
C ASN A 211 6.96 -0.02 -9.03
N SER A 212 7.72 -0.74 -8.20
CA SER A 212 7.45 -0.81 -6.76
C SER A 212 7.84 0.49 -6.05
N VAL A 213 7.11 0.77 -4.97
CA VAL A 213 7.41 1.85 -4.04
C VAL A 213 7.63 1.25 -2.66
N ARG A 214 8.73 1.63 -2.02
CA ARG A 214 9.08 1.24 -0.65
C ARG A 214 9.30 2.47 0.20
N GLY A 215 9.29 2.31 1.51
CA GLY A 215 9.45 3.47 2.37
C GLY A 215 9.15 3.24 3.83
N LYS A 216 9.04 4.37 4.53
CA LYS A 216 8.65 4.42 5.94
C LYS A 216 7.60 5.50 6.13
N TYR A 217 6.62 5.22 6.98
CA TYR A 217 5.60 6.17 7.39
C TYR A 217 5.71 6.40 8.90
N HIS A 218 5.80 7.66 9.29
CA HIS A 218 5.77 8.13 10.67
C HIS A 218 4.48 8.90 10.89
N THR A 219 3.54 8.33 11.64
CA THR A 219 2.30 9.02 12.00
C THR A 219 2.47 9.79 13.31
N VAL A 220 1.84 10.96 13.41
CA VAL A 220 1.69 11.71 14.67
C VAL A 220 0.28 11.62 15.24
N VAL A 221 -0.61 10.90 14.56
CA VAL A 221 -1.99 10.67 14.98
C VAL A 221 -2.30 9.20 15.03
N GLU A 222 -3.14 8.83 16.00
CA GLU A 222 -3.66 7.49 16.20
C GLU A 222 -5.09 7.58 16.71
N LYS A 223 -5.90 6.55 16.45
CA LYS A 223 -7.27 6.47 16.99
C LYS A 223 -7.29 6.12 18.47
N ALA A 224 -6.29 5.36 18.92
CA ALA A 224 -6.05 4.98 20.30
C ALA A 224 -4.54 4.87 20.49
N GLU A 225 -4.07 5.12 21.72
CA GLU A 225 -2.65 5.06 22.06
C GLU A 225 -2.05 3.69 21.71
N GLY A 226 -0.96 3.70 20.95
CA GLY A 226 -0.24 2.52 20.50
C GLY A 226 -0.84 1.84 19.26
N ALA A 227 -1.88 2.41 18.64
CA ALA A 227 -2.54 1.79 17.49
C ALA A 227 -1.65 1.72 16.23
N SER A 228 -0.64 2.59 16.09
CA SER A 228 0.36 2.50 15.02
C SER A 228 1.48 1.49 15.31
N GLY A 229 1.55 0.98 16.55
CA GLY A 229 2.57 0.06 17.04
C GLY A 229 3.75 0.76 17.73
N SER A 230 4.66 -0.03 18.28
CA SER A 230 5.73 0.45 19.18
C SER A 230 7.01 0.93 18.47
N ARG A 231 7.13 0.76 17.15
CA ARG A 231 8.38 1.00 16.40
C ARG A 231 8.59 2.46 15.98
N GLY A 232 7.64 3.35 16.27
CA GLY A 232 7.67 4.77 15.88
C GLY A 232 7.58 5.02 14.36
N HIS A 233 7.49 3.95 13.55
CA HIS A 233 7.26 3.97 12.11
C HIS A 233 6.79 2.62 11.61
N SER A 234 6.18 2.62 10.42
CA SER A 234 5.75 1.42 9.70
C SER A 234 6.30 1.41 8.28
N ALA A 235 6.55 0.22 7.74
CA ALA A 235 7.00 0.06 6.37
C ALA A 235 5.89 0.47 5.38
N VAL A 236 6.30 1.06 4.26
CA VAL A 236 5.44 1.43 3.14
C VAL A 236 5.69 0.46 1.99
N TYR A 237 4.60 -0.06 1.41
CA TYR A 237 4.60 -0.86 0.19
C TYR A 237 3.67 -0.20 -0.82
N GLY A 238 4.07 -0.07 -2.08
CA GLY A 238 3.25 0.62 -3.06
C GLY A 238 3.65 0.32 -4.50
N ILE A 239 2.91 0.95 -5.40
CA ILE A 239 3.11 0.84 -6.85
C ILE A 239 2.92 2.21 -7.50
N THR A 240 3.76 2.50 -8.48
CA THR A 240 3.66 3.68 -9.35
C THR A 240 4.13 3.31 -10.75
N ASN A 241 4.17 4.26 -11.69
CA ASN A 241 4.88 4.04 -12.94
C ASN A 241 6.19 4.82 -12.93
N TRP A 242 7.32 4.12 -13.02
CA TRP A 242 8.65 4.71 -13.05
C TRP A 242 8.88 5.62 -14.27
N ASP A 243 8.41 5.19 -15.44
CA ASP A 243 8.67 5.85 -16.73
C ASP A 243 7.68 6.98 -17.06
N GLN A 244 6.59 7.11 -16.30
CA GLN A 244 5.52 8.06 -16.59
C GLN A 244 5.46 9.19 -15.55
N VAL A 245 5.68 10.41 -16.03
CA VAL A 245 5.43 11.61 -15.23
C VAL A 245 3.95 11.71 -14.85
N ASN A 246 3.69 12.16 -13.62
CA ASN A 246 2.35 12.31 -13.04
C ASN A 246 1.51 11.02 -13.11
N SER A 247 2.13 9.85 -12.98
CA SER A 247 1.40 8.60 -12.83
C SER A 247 0.56 8.59 -11.55
N THR A 248 -0.58 7.89 -11.61
CA THR A 248 -1.27 7.48 -10.39
C THR A 248 -0.41 6.49 -9.61
N LEU A 249 -0.64 6.42 -8.31
CA LEU A 249 0.07 5.54 -7.40
C LEU A 249 -0.85 5.03 -6.30
N ALA A 250 -0.40 3.97 -5.64
CA ALA A 250 -0.95 3.53 -4.37
C ALA A 250 0.17 3.18 -3.40
N MET A 251 -0.11 3.32 -2.10
CA MET A 251 0.79 2.91 -1.03
C MET A 251 0.00 2.39 0.17
N PHE A 252 0.60 1.47 0.90
CA PHE A 252 -0.01 0.75 2.01
C PHE A 252 0.91 0.80 3.23
N VAL A 253 0.30 0.99 4.38
CA VAL A 253 0.96 0.92 5.67
C VAL A 253 0.15 0.01 6.58
N VAL A 254 0.78 -1.09 7.01
CA VAL A 254 0.22 -2.03 7.98
C VAL A 254 0.57 -1.54 9.38
N TRP A 255 -0.44 -1.39 10.23
CA TRP A 255 -0.31 -0.91 11.59
C TRP A 255 -0.39 -2.05 12.58
N ASN A 256 0.46 -1.99 13.61
CA ASN A 256 0.43 -2.90 14.75
C ASN A 256 0.22 -4.38 14.34
N GLU A 257 1.13 -4.89 13.51
CA GLU A 257 1.11 -6.29 13.05
C GLU A 257 -0.20 -6.77 12.38
N GLY A 258 -0.97 -5.84 11.78
CA GLY A 258 -2.17 -6.17 11.02
C GLY A 258 -3.47 -6.06 11.80
N GLU A 259 -3.46 -5.30 12.90
CA GLU A 259 -4.69 -4.86 13.57
C GLU A 259 -5.40 -3.75 12.79
N SER A 260 -4.67 -2.99 11.97
CA SER A 260 -5.26 -2.15 10.92
C SER A 260 -4.30 -1.90 9.76
N ILE A 261 -4.81 -1.37 8.65
CA ILE A 261 -4.03 -1.01 7.47
C ILE A 261 -4.63 0.24 6.85
N THR A 262 -3.77 1.17 6.45
CA THR A 262 -4.18 2.29 5.60
C THR A 262 -3.67 2.08 4.18
N GLY A 263 -4.56 2.15 3.20
CA GLY A 263 -4.21 2.21 1.79
C GLY A 263 -4.52 3.60 1.24
N TRP A 264 -3.51 4.28 0.71
CA TRP A 264 -3.65 5.53 -0.02
C TRP A 264 -3.63 5.23 -1.52
N VAL A 265 -4.48 5.93 -2.27
CA VAL A 265 -4.38 6.04 -3.71
C VAL A 265 -4.32 7.51 -4.10
N GLY A 266 -3.52 7.85 -5.11
CA GLY A 266 -3.30 9.24 -5.42
C GLY A 266 -2.48 9.49 -6.67
N GLN A 267 -2.03 10.72 -6.80
CA GLN A 267 -1.20 11.17 -7.92
C GLN A 267 -0.31 12.33 -7.46
N CYS A 268 0.93 12.34 -7.95
CA CYS A 268 1.88 13.42 -7.75
C CYS A 268 1.70 14.46 -8.87
N HIS A 269 1.55 15.73 -8.52
CA HIS A 269 1.44 16.82 -9.49
C HIS A 269 2.25 18.05 -9.09
N MET A 270 2.58 18.86 -10.09
CA MET A 270 3.04 20.23 -9.90
C MET A 270 1.84 21.17 -9.84
N CYS A 271 1.52 21.69 -8.65
CA CYS A 271 0.50 22.72 -8.43
C CYS A 271 1.17 24.05 -8.14
N ASN A 272 1.00 25.05 -9.01
CA ASN A 272 1.64 26.37 -8.86
C ASN A 272 3.15 26.29 -8.57
N LYS A 273 3.88 25.47 -9.35
CA LYS A 273 5.33 25.18 -9.19
C LYS A 273 5.71 24.46 -7.90
N THR A 274 4.74 23.95 -7.14
CA THR A 274 4.96 23.16 -5.93
C THR A 274 4.61 21.70 -6.20
N GLU A 275 5.47 20.77 -5.78
CA GLU A 275 5.15 19.35 -5.78
C GLU A 275 4.10 19.05 -4.71
N VAL A 276 3.00 18.43 -5.12
CA VAL A 276 1.92 18.00 -4.22
C VAL A 276 1.59 16.54 -4.51
N LEU A 277 1.66 15.72 -3.46
CA LEU A 277 1.17 14.35 -3.48
C LEU A 277 -0.25 14.32 -2.93
N GLU A 278 -1.22 14.27 -3.84
CA GLU A 278 -2.65 14.29 -3.51
C GLU A 278 -3.17 12.87 -3.38
N THR A 279 -3.78 12.54 -2.24
CA THR A 279 -4.21 11.18 -1.93
C THR A 279 -5.57 11.12 -1.23
N THR A 280 -6.30 10.06 -1.51
CA THR A 280 -7.46 9.61 -0.74
C THR A 280 -7.09 8.27 -0.11
N TRP A 281 -7.56 8.00 1.11
CA TRP A 281 -7.20 6.79 1.84
C TRP A 281 -8.40 6.06 2.41
N LEU A 282 -8.22 4.74 2.57
CA LEU A 282 -9.05 3.88 3.39
C LEU A 282 -8.22 3.34 4.55
N LEU A 283 -8.73 3.46 5.77
CA LEU A 283 -8.19 2.80 6.96
C LEU A 283 -9.12 1.64 7.33
N ARG A 284 -8.65 0.42 7.12
CA ARG A 284 -9.34 -0.82 7.47
C ARG A 284 -8.85 -1.33 8.81
N SER A 285 -9.75 -1.44 9.78
CA SER A 285 -9.51 -2.08 11.08
C SER A 285 -9.89 -3.55 11.02
N LYS A 286 -9.16 -4.37 11.78
CA LYS A 286 -9.49 -5.76 11.99
C LYS A 286 -10.79 -5.88 12.78
N VAL A 287 -11.69 -6.74 12.32
CA VAL A 287 -12.93 -7.10 13.02
C VAL A 287 -12.98 -8.60 13.26
N LYS A 288 -13.82 -9.05 14.19
CA LYS A 288 -13.87 -10.47 14.58
C LYS A 288 -14.71 -11.31 13.62
N THR A 289 -15.78 -10.72 13.08
CA THR A 289 -16.77 -11.46 12.29
C THR A 289 -17.20 -10.70 11.05
N CYS A 290 -17.77 -11.40 10.06
CA CYS A 290 -18.34 -10.79 8.87
C CYS A 290 -19.44 -9.76 9.21
N ASN A 291 -20.19 -9.97 10.30
CA ASN A 291 -21.26 -9.07 10.75
C ASN A 291 -20.74 -7.72 11.27
N GLU A 292 -19.47 -7.64 11.64
CA GLU A 292 -18.83 -6.39 12.08
C GLU A 292 -18.15 -5.64 10.92
N ASN A 293 -18.14 -6.21 9.71
CA ASN A 293 -17.47 -5.63 8.55
C ASN A 293 -17.97 -4.22 8.21
N TRP A 294 -19.25 -3.91 8.48
CA TRP A 294 -19.84 -2.61 8.15
C TRP A 294 -19.16 -1.42 8.84
N MET A 295 -18.54 -1.61 10.01
CA MET A 295 -17.89 -0.55 10.80
C MET A 295 -16.36 -0.52 10.65
N SER A 296 -15.81 -1.39 9.82
CA SER A 296 -14.37 -1.67 9.78
C SER A 296 -13.55 -0.66 8.97
N THR A 297 -14.16 0.10 8.06
CA THR A 297 -13.44 0.96 7.11
C THR A 297 -13.75 2.43 7.34
N HIS A 298 -12.71 3.24 7.53
CA HIS A 298 -12.78 4.70 7.56
C HIS A 298 -12.18 5.25 6.26
N HIS A 299 -12.59 6.46 5.86
CA HIS A 299 -12.07 7.10 4.65
C HIS A 299 -11.68 8.55 4.95
N GLY A 300 -10.77 9.09 4.14
CA GLY A 300 -10.42 10.50 4.20
C GLY A 300 -9.40 10.89 3.12
N GLU A 301 -8.89 12.11 3.21
CA GLU A 301 -7.93 12.66 2.25
C GLU A 301 -6.70 13.21 2.94
N ASN A 302 -5.55 13.07 2.27
CA ASN A 302 -4.31 13.72 2.66
C ASN A 302 -3.63 14.30 1.42
N SER A 303 -3.21 15.56 1.54
CA SER A 303 -2.23 16.15 0.65
C SER A 303 -0.90 16.14 1.38
N PHE A 304 0.16 15.67 0.71
CA PHE A 304 1.51 15.77 1.22
C PHE A 304 2.33 16.77 0.41
N LEU A 305 3.15 17.54 1.11
CA LEU A 305 4.05 18.55 0.58
C LEU A 305 5.50 18.21 0.95
N ARG A 306 6.46 18.84 0.28
CA ARG A 306 7.89 18.66 0.58
C ARG A 306 8.32 19.33 1.87
N ASP A 307 7.68 20.45 2.18
CA ASP A 307 8.02 21.25 3.35
C ASP A 307 7.20 20.82 4.57
N GLU A 308 7.88 20.77 5.71
CA GLU A 308 7.28 20.46 6.99
C GLU A 308 6.57 21.71 7.54
N HIS A 309 5.25 21.78 7.38
CA HIS A 309 4.44 22.94 7.83
C HIS A 309 3.99 22.83 9.30
N THR A 310 3.77 21.61 9.78
CA THR A 310 3.42 21.30 11.17
C THR A 310 4.56 20.47 11.75
N LYS A 311 5.08 20.83 12.94
CA LYS A 311 6.17 20.07 13.58
C LYS A 311 5.76 18.60 13.71
N GLY A 312 6.50 17.73 13.02
CA GLY A 312 6.30 16.28 13.08
C GLY A 312 6.92 15.65 14.33
N PRO A 313 6.98 14.31 14.39
CA PRO A 313 7.70 13.63 15.44
C PRO A 313 9.17 14.06 15.32
N GLY A 314 9.68 14.70 16.37
CA GLY A 314 10.95 15.44 16.32
C GLY A 314 12.06 14.63 15.64
N ARG A 315 12.79 15.28 14.72
CA ARG A 315 13.91 14.67 14.00
C ARG A 315 14.93 14.12 14.99
N GLN A 316 14.93 12.80 15.23
CA GLN A 316 16.16 12.14 15.65
C GLN A 316 17.04 12.08 14.41
N PHE A 317 17.89 13.09 14.25
CA PHE A 317 18.99 13.04 13.31
C PHE A 317 19.94 11.91 13.76
N VAL A 318 19.73 10.70 13.28
CA VAL A 318 20.80 9.69 13.27
C VAL A 318 21.70 10.09 12.11
N VAL A 319 22.72 10.89 12.39
CA VAL A 319 23.77 11.15 11.41
C VAL A 319 24.60 9.88 11.33
N GLU A 320 24.30 9.04 10.35
CA GLU A 320 25.18 7.92 10.00
C GLU A 320 26.36 8.52 9.20
N ILE A 321 27.37 9.04 9.92
CA ILE A 321 28.57 9.59 9.30
C ILE A 321 29.38 8.43 8.75
N ALA A 322 29.36 8.26 7.43
CA ALA A 322 30.33 7.45 6.72
C ALA A 322 31.74 8.08 6.89
N GLY A 323 32.45 7.64 7.92
CA GLY A 323 33.91 7.53 7.94
C GLY A 323 34.76 8.79 7.71
N ARG A 324 34.34 9.99 8.11
CA ARG A 324 35.25 11.16 8.13
C ARG A 324 35.13 11.98 9.40
N VAL A 325 36.29 12.20 10.03
CA VAL A 325 36.48 13.11 11.16
C VAL A 325 36.25 14.54 10.67
N GLY A 326 35.33 15.26 11.30
CA GLY A 326 35.02 16.65 10.97
C GLY A 326 34.10 17.29 12.01
N GLU A 327 34.25 18.60 12.20
CA GLU A 327 33.40 19.41 13.08
C GLU A 327 32.01 19.59 12.46
N VAL A 328 30.95 19.38 13.24
CA VAL A 328 29.57 19.64 12.81
C VAL A 328 28.95 20.68 13.72
N LEU A 329 28.29 21.67 13.13
CA LEU A 329 27.52 22.69 13.84
C LEU A 329 26.09 22.20 14.02
N VAL A 330 25.66 22.03 15.27
CA VAL A 330 24.25 21.71 15.61
C VAL A 330 23.76 22.77 16.59
N ASN A 331 22.68 23.48 16.25
CA ASN A 331 22.05 24.53 17.07
C ASN A 331 23.04 25.58 17.62
N GLY A 332 24.01 26.01 16.81
CA GLY A 332 24.98 27.04 17.20
C GLY A 332 26.09 26.57 18.14
N ALA A 333 26.09 25.30 18.57
CA ALA A 333 27.18 24.69 19.34
C ALA A 333 28.14 23.94 18.40
N ARG A 334 29.45 24.14 18.60
CA ARG A 334 30.50 23.36 17.92
C ARG A 334 30.64 22.01 18.63
N ILE A 335 30.50 20.92 17.88
CA ILE A 335 30.69 19.56 18.40
C ILE A 335 31.84 18.90 17.64
N THR A 336 32.85 18.46 18.39
CA THR A 336 33.99 17.69 17.88
C THR A 336 33.72 16.20 18.10
N VAL A 337 33.59 15.42 17.02
CA VAL A 337 33.35 13.99 17.11
C VAL A 337 34.67 13.23 16.93
N SER A 338 35.07 12.46 17.95
CA SER A 338 36.21 11.54 17.91
C SER A 338 35.73 10.10 17.72
N LEU A 339 36.53 9.29 17.04
CA LEU A 339 36.24 7.95 16.47
C LEU A 339 35.69 6.87 17.43
N HIS A 340 35.47 7.16 18.70
CA HIS A 340 35.08 6.16 19.71
C HIS A 340 33.91 6.58 20.62
N SER A 341 33.06 7.54 20.24
CA SER A 341 31.95 7.99 21.08
C SER A 341 30.61 7.97 20.34
N VAL A 342 29.71 7.06 20.73
CA VAL A 342 28.28 7.21 20.44
C VAL A 342 27.73 8.24 21.43
N LEU A 343 27.44 9.45 20.96
CA LEU A 343 26.85 10.50 21.78
C LEU A 343 25.32 10.47 21.63
N VAL A 344 24.61 10.03 22.67
CA VAL A 344 23.15 10.18 22.75
C VAL A 344 22.85 11.54 23.38
N VAL A 345 22.45 12.52 22.57
CA VAL A 345 22.01 13.83 23.06
C VAL A 345 20.55 13.73 23.47
N THR A 346 20.28 13.68 24.78
CA THR A 346 18.94 13.89 25.33
C THR A 346 18.82 15.35 25.77
N THR A 347 17.90 16.11 25.17
CA THR A 347 17.58 17.46 25.64
C THR A 347 16.62 17.36 26.82
N THR A 348 17.15 17.44 28.04
CA THR A 348 16.36 17.73 29.24
C THR A 348 16.21 19.25 29.35
N VAL A 349 14.99 19.79 29.19
CA VAL A 349 14.72 21.19 29.54
C VAL A 349 14.44 21.23 31.04
N MET A 350 15.42 21.73 31.79
CA MET A 350 15.38 21.97 33.23
C MET A 350 14.82 23.38 33.45
N THR A 351 13.60 23.51 33.97
CA THR A 351 13.06 24.81 34.41
C THR A 351 13.52 25.07 35.84
N VAL A 352 14.37 26.09 36.00
CA VAL A 352 14.85 26.62 37.28
C VAL A 352 13.74 27.44 37.95
N PHE A 353 13.32 27.06 39.16
CA PHE A 353 12.69 27.99 40.11
C PHE A 353 13.77 28.53 41.04
N CYS A 354 13.86 29.84 41.10
CA CYS A 354 14.78 30.60 41.95
C CYS A 354 14.16 30.78 43.36
N HIS A 355 14.77 30.20 44.39
CA HIS A 355 14.73 30.71 45.77
C HIS A 355 15.72 31.90 45.85
N SER A 356 15.61 32.95 46.66
CA SER A 356 15.10 33.13 48.03
C SER A 356 15.38 34.59 48.47
N LEU A 357 14.59 35.16 49.37
CA LEU A 357 14.86 36.29 50.31
C LEU A 357 13.64 36.25 51.27
N TRP A 358 13.69 36.00 52.59
CA TRP A 358 14.67 36.06 53.66
C TRP A 358 14.56 34.83 54.58
#